data_AF-A0A970PPF1-F1
#
_entry.id   AF-A0A970PPF1-F1
#
_cell.length_a   1.000
_cell.length_b   1.000
_cell.length_c   1.000
_cell.angle_alpha   90.00
_cell.angle_beta   90.00
_cell.angle_gamma   90.00
#
_symmetry.space_group_name_H-M   'P 1'
#
loop_
_entity.id
_entity.type
_entity.pdbx_description
1 polymer ?
#
loop_
_entity_poly.entity_id
_entity_poly.type
_entity_poly.pdbx_seq_one_letter_code
_entity_poly.pdbx_strand_id
1 'polypeptide(L)'
;MKQLIALIMVLILSAGAAFAQAAPIRGLQAQPDEMKIPYTVDLSPADGADSVERLGDHPGSPYFNSLDVFNMKDTDTLTILENFQTQQQTSEWSCGVSAALMVISWYGRLDAHSEETLARFRSNGLEPAATSLRQAMQIFEGVGGFDLLTTFDAGENVHSIFTLDYIQETLKEGKPIMIGWNDWGG
;
A
#
# COMPACT_ATOMS: atom_id res chain seq x y z
N MET A 1 73.94 -21.31 -22.20
CA MET A 1 73.87 -21.74 -20.78
C MET A 1 72.45 -21.57 -20.31
N LYS A 2 71.83 -22.68 -19.90
CA LYS A 2 70.51 -22.73 -19.28
C LYS A 2 70.62 -22.16 -17.86
N GLN A 3 69.71 -21.29 -17.47
CA GLN A 3 69.27 -21.18 -16.08
C GLN A 3 67.76 -20.98 -16.11
N LEU A 4 67.09 -22.08 -15.83
CA LEU A 4 65.65 -22.25 -15.63
C LEU A 4 65.44 -22.08 -14.12
N ILE A 5 64.72 -21.04 -13.69
CA ILE A 5 64.29 -20.89 -12.29
C ILE A 5 62.87 -20.31 -12.35
N ALA A 6 61.88 -21.19 -12.45
CA ALA A 6 61.13 -21.78 -11.33
C ALA A 6 59.89 -20.92 -11.02
N LEU A 7 58.78 -21.38 -11.58
CA LEU A 7 57.42 -20.99 -11.25
C LEU A 7 57.18 -21.31 -9.76
N ILE A 8 57.22 -20.30 -8.90
CA ILE A 8 56.74 -20.44 -7.52
C ILE A 8 55.22 -20.21 -7.57
N MET A 9 54.47 -21.31 -7.66
CA MET A 9 53.07 -21.33 -7.23
C MET A 9 53.06 -21.08 -5.71
N VAL A 10 52.85 -19.83 -5.31
CA VAL A 10 52.44 -19.55 -3.93
C VAL A 10 50.93 -19.76 -3.86
N LEU A 11 50.56 -20.92 -3.33
CA LEU A 11 49.21 -21.22 -2.87
C LEU A 11 48.96 -20.39 -1.59
N ILE A 12 48.56 -19.13 -1.73
CA ILE A 12 48.05 -18.36 -0.59
C ILE A 12 46.58 -18.76 -0.39
N LEU A 13 46.37 -19.85 0.35
CA LEU A 13 45.14 -20.03 1.11
C LEU A 13 45.19 -19.05 2.30
N SER A 14 44.74 -17.83 2.07
CA SER A 14 44.08 -17.07 3.12
C SER A 14 42.69 -16.74 2.59
N ALA A 15 41.70 -17.44 3.16
CA ALA A 15 40.30 -17.08 3.07
C ALA A 15 40.13 -15.69 3.69
N GLY A 16 40.41 -14.66 2.91
CA GLY A 16 39.79 -13.36 3.09
C GLY A 16 38.36 -13.55 2.66
N ALA A 17 37.49 -13.96 3.60
CA ALA A 17 36.10 -13.58 3.51
C ALA A 17 36.12 -12.06 3.38
N ALA A 18 35.98 -11.56 2.16
CA ALA A 18 35.40 -10.27 1.95
C ALA A 18 34.00 -10.41 2.54
N PHE A 19 33.88 -10.17 3.85
CA PHE A 19 32.65 -9.68 4.40
C PHE A 19 32.37 -8.45 3.56
N ALA A 20 31.45 -8.60 2.60
CA ALA A 20 30.77 -7.45 2.07
C ALA A 20 30.28 -6.73 3.32
N GLN A 21 30.93 -5.62 3.65
CA GLN A 21 30.43 -4.72 4.66
C GLN A 21 29.01 -4.47 4.21
N ALA A 22 28.03 -4.97 4.96
CA ALA A 22 26.64 -4.64 4.70
C ALA A 22 26.63 -3.13 4.52
N ALA A 23 26.15 -2.68 3.35
CA ALA A 23 26.02 -1.26 3.09
C ALA A 23 25.42 -0.66 4.37
N PRO A 24 26.04 0.39 4.95
CA PRO A 24 25.58 0.92 6.22
C PRO A 24 24.08 1.10 6.08
N ILE A 25 23.30 0.40 6.92
CA ILE A 25 21.86 0.55 6.96
C ILE A 25 21.68 2.05 7.16
N ARG A 26 21.24 2.72 6.10
CA ARG A 26 21.04 4.16 6.10
C ARG A 26 20.09 4.37 7.27
N GLY A 27 20.59 4.96 8.35
CA GLY A 27 19.81 5.15 9.56
C GLY A 27 18.49 5.75 9.13
N LEU A 28 17.41 5.00 9.30
CA LEU A 28 16.07 5.44 8.95
C LEU A 28 15.84 6.69 9.78
N GLN A 29 15.94 7.85 9.12
CA GLN A 29 15.40 9.08 9.65
C GLN A 29 13.94 8.78 10.04
N ALA A 30 13.45 9.38 11.13
CA ALA A 30 12.03 9.33 11.47
C ALA A 30 11.23 9.52 10.19
N GLN A 31 10.49 8.49 9.76
CA GLN A 31 9.89 8.52 8.42
C GLN A 31 8.92 9.70 8.39
N PRO A 32 9.14 10.68 7.50
CA PRO A 32 8.31 11.87 7.45
C PRO A 32 6.89 11.46 7.09
N ASP A 33 5.87 12.10 7.68
CA ASP A 33 4.46 11.77 7.43
C ASP A 33 3.94 12.27 6.06
N GLU A 34 4.84 12.47 5.09
CA GLU A 34 4.49 12.95 3.74
C GLU A 34 3.59 11.97 2.97
N MET A 35 3.73 10.68 3.26
CA MET A 35 2.89 9.63 2.68
C MET A 35 1.48 9.62 3.25
N LYS A 36 1.21 10.37 4.33
CA LYS A 36 -0.06 10.28 5.04
C LYS A 36 -1.06 11.29 4.51
N ILE A 37 -2.30 10.83 4.38
CA ILE A 37 -3.46 11.71 4.30
C ILE A 37 -3.77 12.17 5.74
N PRO A 38 -3.85 13.49 6.03
CA PRO A 38 -4.12 13.97 7.38
C PRO A 38 -5.48 13.51 7.90
N TYR A 39 -5.50 12.98 9.14
CA TYR A 39 -6.74 12.68 9.85
C TYR A 39 -7.50 13.97 10.17
N THR A 40 -8.80 14.00 9.89
CA THR A 40 -9.67 15.12 10.24
C THR A 40 -10.64 14.77 11.36
N VAL A 41 -11.22 13.57 11.31
CA VAL A 41 -12.14 13.03 12.32
C VAL A 41 -11.79 11.57 12.53
N ASP A 42 -11.65 11.21 13.81
CA ASP A 42 -11.40 9.85 14.27
C ASP A 42 -12.73 9.23 14.71
N LEU A 43 -13.14 8.17 14.01
CA LEU A 43 -14.42 7.48 14.24
C LEU A 43 -14.43 6.70 15.56
N SER A 44 -13.28 6.19 15.99
CA SER A 44 -13.15 5.37 17.20
C SER A 44 -11.74 5.47 17.81
N PRO A 45 -11.50 6.50 18.64
CA PRO A 45 -10.14 6.82 19.10
C PRO A 45 -9.45 5.76 19.96
N ALA A 46 -10.19 4.77 20.44
CA ALA A 46 -9.68 3.75 21.35
C ALA A 46 -9.32 2.43 20.65
N ASP A 47 -9.91 2.14 19.49
CA ASP A 47 -9.81 0.82 18.84
C ASP A 47 -9.61 0.87 17.31
N GLY A 48 -9.59 2.06 16.70
CA GLY A 48 -9.13 2.23 15.33
C GLY A 48 -7.70 1.72 15.13
N ALA A 49 -7.36 1.31 13.90
CA ALA A 49 -6.02 0.83 13.60
C ALA A 49 -4.95 1.93 13.78
N ASP A 50 -5.36 3.19 13.60
CA ASP A 50 -4.57 4.38 13.87
C ASP A 50 -4.23 4.59 15.35
N SER A 51 -5.02 4.04 16.28
CA SER A 51 -4.75 4.15 17.73
C SER A 51 -3.43 3.50 18.16
N VAL A 52 -2.92 2.56 17.36
CA VAL A 52 -1.64 1.85 17.56
C VAL A 52 -0.60 2.22 16.50
N GLU A 53 -0.78 3.34 15.81
CA GLU A 53 0.11 3.80 14.75
C GLU A 53 1.58 3.79 15.21
N ARG A 54 2.44 3.16 14.40
CA ARG A 54 3.89 3.00 14.63
C ARG A 54 4.30 2.26 15.92
N LEU A 55 3.37 1.77 16.76
CA LEU A 55 3.74 1.02 17.97
C LEU A 55 4.46 -0.31 17.66
N GLY A 56 4.23 -0.85 16.46
CA GLY A 56 4.92 -2.04 15.95
C GLY A 56 6.18 -1.77 15.13
N ASP A 57 6.59 -0.51 14.96
CA ASP A 57 7.78 -0.18 14.19
C ASP A 57 9.02 -0.69 14.92
N HIS A 58 9.87 -1.46 14.22
CA HIS A 58 11.10 -2.03 14.76
C HIS A 58 12.33 -1.54 13.99
N PRO A 59 12.88 -0.37 14.38
CA PRO A 59 14.03 0.21 13.70
C PRO A 59 15.23 -0.73 13.66
N GLY A 60 15.77 -0.97 12.47
CA GLY A 60 16.95 -1.82 12.27
C GLY A 60 16.67 -3.32 12.38
N SER A 61 15.39 -3.75 12.40
CA SER A 61 15.06 -5.17 12.35
C SER A 61 15.48 -5.78 11.01
N PRO A 62 16.27 -6.87 10.99
CA PRO A 62 16.60 -7.56 9.75
C PRO A 62 15.39 -8.32 9.17
N TYR A 63 14.33 -8.52 9.96
CA TYR A 63 13.13 -9.26 9.57
C TYR A 63 11.95 -8.35 9.20
N PHE A 64 11.85 -7.19 9.84
CA PHE A 64 10.75 -6.23 9.67
C PHE A 64 11.30 -4.90 9.18
N ASN A 65 11.74 -4.87 7.92
CA ASN A 65 12.21 -3.65 7.28
C ASN A 65 11.03 -2.80 6.82
N SER A 66 11.08 -1.50 7.11
CA SER A 66 10.12 -0.53 6.57
C SER A 66 10.59 -0.06 5.18
N LEU A 67 9.75 -0.28 4.17
CA LEU A 67 9.94 0.24 2.83
C LEU A 67 9.27 1.60 2.70
N ASP A 68 9.98 2.60 2.17
CA ASP A 68 9.39 3.87 1.78
C ASP A 68 8.74 3.74 0.40
N VAL A 69 7.58 3.07 0.36
CA VAL A 69 6.83 2.81 -0.88
C VAL A 69 6.38 4.12 -1.54
N PHE A 70 6.13 5.17 -0.76
CA PHE A 70 5.67 6.46 -1.26
C PHE A 70 6.67 7.12 -2.22
N ASN A 71 7.97 7.07 -1.90
CA ASN A 71 9.02 7.62 -2.75
C ASN A 71 9.62 6.61 -3.75
N MET A 72 9.15 5.36 -3.76
CA MET A 72 9.55 4.40 -4.78
C MET A 72 9.06 4.82 -6.17
N LYS A 73 9.69 4.25 -7.20
CA LYS A 73 9.35 4.49 -8.60
C LYS A 73 8.86 3.22 -9.26
N ASP A 74 7.95 3.38 -10.20
CA ASP A 74 7.51 2.32 -11.09
C ASP A 74 8.70 1.78 -11.90
N THR A 75 8.72 0.48 -12.16
CA THR A 75 9.80 -0.18 -12.92
C THR A 75 9.23 -1.25 -13.84
N ASP A 76 10.06 -1.74 -14.77
CA ASP A 76 9.68 -2.83 -15.69
C ASP A 76 9.17 -4.10 -14.99
N THR A 77 9.53 -4.33 -13.72
CA THR A 77 9.20 -5.54 -12.96
C THR A 77 8.29 -5.31 -11.75
N LEU A 78 8.10 -4.06 -11.32
CA LEU A 78 7.30 -3.70 -10.16
C LEU A 78 6.42 -2.52 -10.53
N THR A 79 5.10 -2.76 -10.49
CA THR A 79 4.11 -1.73 -10.80
C THR A 79 3.57 -1.10 -9.52
N ILE A 80 3.65 0.23 -9.42
CA ILE A 80 3.11 0.99 -8.28
C ILE A 80 2.42 2.27 -8.75
N LEU A 81 1.47 2.75 -7.95
CA LEU A 81 1.01 4.13 -8.04
C LEU A 81 2.00 5.01 -7.27
N GLU A 82 2.88 5.70 -7.99
CA GLU A 82 3.90 6.55 -7.38
C GLU A 82 3.26 7.65 -6.53
N ASN A 83 3.81 7.92 -5.35
CA ASN A 83 3.30 8.97 -4.44
C ASN A 83 1.82 8.79 -4.02
N PHE A 84 1.32 7.56 -4.03
CA PHE A 84 -0.01 7.26 -3.48
C PHE A 84 0.00 7.44 -1.95
N GLN A 85 -0.77 8.42 -1.46
CA GLN A 85 -0.88 8.68 -0.03
C GLN A 85 -1.83 7.69 0.65
N THR A 86 -1.54 7.34 1.90
CA THR A 86 -2.27 6.35 2.67
C THR A 86 -2.82 6.91 3.98
N GLN A 87 -3.82 6.22 4.52
CA GLN A 87 -4.39 6.48 5.84
C GLN A 87 -4.64 5.14 6.55
N GLN A 88 -4.40 5.06 7.86
CA GLN A 88 -4.88 3.93 8.67
C GLN A 88 -6.36 4.16 9.02
N GLN A 89 -7.21 3.14 8.93
CA GLN A 89 -8.63 3.29 9.28
C GLN A 89 -8.80 3.72 10.75
N THR A 90 -9.71 4.67 11.01
CA THR A 90 -9.95 5.21 12.36
C THR A 90 -10.97 4.42 13.19
N SER A 91 -11.42 3.27 12.70
CA SER A 91 -12.29 2.35 13.43
C SER A 91 -12.08 0.91 12.97
N GLU A 92 -12.56 -0.08 13.71
CA GLU A 92 -12.48 -1.49 13.31
C GLU A 92 -13.31 -1.86 12.07
N TRP A 93 -14.29 -1.04 11.68
CA TRP A 93 -15.25 -1.37 10.61
C TRP A 93 -15.09 -0.55 9.32
N SER A 94 -14.27 0.51 9.34
CA SER A 94 -14.19 1.50 8.27
C SER A 94 -13.16 1.19 7.18
N CYS A 95 -12.59 -0.03 7.14
CA CYS A 95 -11.60 -0.45 6.15
C CYS A 95 -11.95 -0.07 4.69
N GLY A 96 -13.17 -0.38 4.25
CA GLY A 96 -13.63 -0.03 2.90
C GLY A 96 -13.86 1.46 2.68
N VAL A 97 -14.17 2.21 3.75
CA VAL A 97 -14.33 3.68 3.68
C VAL A 97 -12.96 4.35 3.58
N SER A 98 -11.99 3.93 4.39
CA SER A 98 -10.60 4.40 4.33
C SER A 98 -9.96 4.06 2.97
N ALA A 99 -10.23 2.86 2.43
CA ALA A 99 -9.79 2.50 1.08
C ALA A 99 -10.39 3.43 -0.01
N ALA A 100 -11.69 3.74 0.08
CA ALA A 100 -12.32 4.70 -0.83
C ALA A 100 -11.71 6.10 -0.68
N LEU A 101 -11.46 6.55 0.56
CA LEU A 101 -10.83 7.82 0.87
C LEU A 101 -9.47 7.96 0.18
N MET A 102 -8.61 6.95 0.28
CA MET A 102 -7.30 6.95 -0.38
C MET A 102 -7.41 7.05 -1.91
N VAL A 103 -8.35 6.32 -2.52
CA VAL A 103 -8.59 6.40 -3.97
C VAL A 103 -9.14 7.76 -4.40
N ILE A 104 -10.08 8.32 -3.64
CA ILE A 104 -10.64 9.65 -3.91
C ILE A 104 -9.55 10.74 -3.77
N SER A 105 -8.67 10.60 -2.78
CA SER A 105 -7.51 11.47 -2.59
C SER A 105 -6.52 11.38 -3.74
N TRP A 106 -6.25 10.18 -4.26
CA TRP A 106 -5.38 9.96 -5.42
C TRP A 106 -5.83 10.77 -6.65
N TYR A 107 -7.13 10.85 -6.88
CA TYR A 107 -7.70 11.65 -7.98
C TYR A 107 -7.79 13.17 -7.66
N GLY A 108 -7.36 13.61 -6.47
CA GLY A 108 -7.43 15.01 -6.05
C GLY A 108 -8.86 15.50 -5.81
N ARG A 109 -9.77 14.60 -5.39
CA ARG A 109 -11.20 14.85 -5.24
C ARG A 109 -11.71 14.69 -3.81
N LEU A 110 -10.79 14.64 -2.84
CA LEU A 110 -11.17 14.48 -1.42
C LEU A 110 -11.87 15.72 -0.87
N ASP A 111 -11.50 16.92 -1.33
CA ASP A 111 -12.12 18.20 -0.91
C ASP A 111 -12.28 18.31 0.61
N ALA A 112 -13.51 18.49 1.10
CA ALA A 112 -13.84 18.56 2.52
C ALA A 112 -14.26 17.21 3.12
N HIS A 113 -14.14 16.11 2.37
CA HIS A 113 -14.52 14.80 2.84
C HIS A 113 -13.50 14.21 3.81
N SER A 114 -14.02 13.69 4.91
CA SER A 114 -13.35 12.84 5.88
C SER A 114 -13.85 11.39 5.77
N GLU A 115 -13.15 10.46 6.43
CA GLU A 115 -13.61 9.08 6.60
C GLU A 115 -15.04 9.01 7.16
N GLU A 116 -15.38 9.86 8.14
CA GLU A 116 -16.74 9.97 8.66
C GLU A 116 -17.75 10.44 7.61
N THR A 117 -17.46 11.52 6.87
CA THR A 117 -18.41 12.05 5.88
C THR A 117 -18.61 11.06 4.72
N LEU A 118 -17.58 10.33 4.32
CA LEU A 118 -17.69 9.27 3.32
C LEU A 118 -18.51 8.10 3.86
N ALA A 119 -18.29 7.68 5.11
CA ALA A 119 -19.10 6.63 5.75
C ALA A 119 -20.60 6.99 5.77
N ARG A 120 -20.96 8.27 5.88
CA ARG A 120 -22.36 8.73 5.83
C ARG A 120 -23.06 8.50 4.48
N PHE A 121 -22.32 8.32 3.38
CA PHE A 121 -22.92 7.97 2.09
C PHE A 121 -23.41 6.52 2.03
N ARG A 122 -22.86 5.64 2.87
CA ARG A 122 -23.31 4.24 2.93
C ARG A 122 -24.77 4.20 3.37
N SER A 123 -25.52 3.21 2.90
CA SER A 123 -26.94 3.04 3.26
C SER A 123 -27.22 2.84 4.75
N ASN A 124 -26.22 2.44 5.54
CA ASN A 124 -26.27 2.32 7.00
C ASN A 124 -25.56 3.48 7.73
N GLY A 125 -25.03 4.46 6.98
CA GLY A 125 -24.30 5.61 7.52
C GLY A 125 -23.14 5.21 8.43
N LEU A 126 -23.15 5.72 9.66
CA LEU A 126 -22.13 5.48 10.67
C LEU A 126 -22.38 4.23 11.54
N GLU A 127 -23.44 3.47 11.28
CA GLU A 127 -23.66 2.22 12.02
C GLU A 127 -22.50 1.26 11.76
N PRO A 128 -21.82 0.74 12.81
CA PRO A 128 -20.67 -0.16 12.64
C PRO A 128 -21.02 -1.42 11.84
N ALA A 129 -20.44 -1.53 10.65
CA ALA A 129 -20.51 -2.72 9.80
C ALA A 129 -19.47 -2.61 8.68
N ALA A 130 -19.04 -3.76 8.16
CA ALA A 130 -18.21 -3.83 6.95
C ALA A 130 -18.87 -3.11 5.77
N THR A 131 -18.04 -2.57 4.88
CA THR A 131 -18.52 -1.86 3.68
C THR A 131 -18.67 -2.84 2.52
N SER A 132 -19.92 -3.11 2.13
CA SER A 132 -20.22 -3.91 0.93
C SER A 132 -19.86 -3.17 -0.36
N LEU A 133 -19.75 -3.89 -1.48
CA LEU A 133 -19.53 -3.27 -2.80
C LEU A 133 -20.58 -2.21 -3.14
N ARG A 134 -21.86 -2.43 -2.82
CA ARG A 134 -22.92 -1.43 -3.05
C ARG A 134 -22.68 -0.16 -2.24
N GLN A 135 -22.23 -0.29 -1.00
CA GLN A 135 -21.93 0.85 -0.15
C GLN A 135 -20.65 1.58 -0.60
N ALA A 136 -19.65 0.85 -1.10
CA ALA A 136 -18.50 1.48 -1.75
C ALA A 136 -18.94 2.30 -2.96
N MET A 137 -19.81 1.76 -3.82
CA MET A 137 -20.38 2.52 -4.96
C MET A 137 -21.12 3.78 -4.49
N GLN A 138 -21.95 3.69 -3.44
CA GLN A 138 -22.64 4.85 -2.86
C GLN A 138 -21.68 5.96 -2.40
N ILE A 139 -20.51 5.60 -1.86
CA ILE A 139 -19.48 6.57 -1.48
C ILE A 139 -19.00 7.34 -2.70
N PHE A 140 -18.61 6.63 -3.78
CA PHE A 140 -18.14 7.28 -5.01
C PHE A 140 -19.24 8.06 -5.74
N GLU A 141 -20.47 7.57 -5.74
CA GLU A 141 -21.64 8.28 -6.28
C GLU A 141 -21.93 9.56 -5.48
N GLY A 142 -21.79 9.50 -4.14
CA GLY A 142 -21.97 10.63 -3.24
C GLY A 142 -20.95 11.74 -3.43
N VAL A 143 -19.68 11.38 -3.69
CA VAL A 143 -18.63 12.34 -4.06
C VAL A 143 -18.82 12.84 -5.50
N GLY A 144 -19.23 11.94 -6.40
CA GLY A 144 -19.54 12.22 -7.79
C GLY A 144 -18.33 12.40 -8.72
N GLY A 145 -18.58 12.26 -10.02
CA GLY A 145 -17.55 12.42 -11.06
C GLY A 145 -16.54 11.26 -11.13
N PHE A 146 -17.00 10.04 -10.81
CA PHE A 146 -16.27 8.79 -11.00
C PHE A 146 -17.07 7.85 -11.88
N ASP A 147 -16.39 7.24 -12.85
CA ASP A 147 -16.91 6.09 -13.59
C ASP A 147 -16.41 4.82 -12.91
N LEU A 148 -17.32 3.96 -12.47
CA LEU A 148 -16.98 2.73 -11.75
C LEU A 148 -17.14 1.52 -12.67
N LEU A 149 -16.11 0.67 -12.69
CA LEU A 149 -16.22 -0.70 -13.19
C LEU A 149 -16.12 -1.65 -12.00
N THR A 150 -17.17 -2.45 -11.80
CA THR A 150 -17.31 -3.32 -10.64
C THR A 150 -17.57 -4.77 -11.04
N THR A 151 -17.54 -5.68 -10.07
CA THR A 151 -17.92 -7.08 -10.31
C THR A 151 -19.41 -7.24 -10.64
N PHE A 152 -20.27 -6.25 -10.34
CA PHE A 152 -21.66 -6.28 -10.81
C PHE A 152 -21.77 -6.09 -12.32
N ASP A 153 -20.88 -5.30 -12.93
CA ASP A 153 -20.85 -5.06 -14.37
C ASP A 153 -20.31 -6.29 -15.13
N ALA A 154 -19.40 -7.02 -14.50
CA ALA A 154 -18.79 -8.21 -15.08
C ALA A 154 -19.70 -9.45 -15.05
N GLY A 155 -20.59 -9.57 -14.06
CA GLY A 155 -21.49 -10.72 -13.89
C GLY A 155 -20.73 -12.05 -13.87
N GLU A 156 -21.17 -13.03 -14.66
CA GLU A 156 -20.52 -14.35 -14.76
C GLU A 156 -19.13 -14.31 -15.40
N ASN A 157 -18.78 -13.20 -16.08
CA ASN A 157 -17.49 -13.01 -16.75
C ASN A 157 -16.42 -12.40 -15.84
N VAL A 158 -16.64 -12.36 -14.52
CA VAL A 158 -15.71 -11.73 -13.55
C VAL A 158 -14.26 -12.20 -13.70
N HIS A 159 -14.04 -13.51 -13.91
CA HIS A 159 -12.71 -14.10 -14.04
C HIS A 159 -12.07 -13.89 -15.42
N SER A 160 -12.85 -13.57 -16.45
CA SER A 160 -12.33 -13.24 -17.78
C SER A 160 -12.07 -11.74 -17.96
N ILE A 161 -12.74 -10.89 -17.19
CA ILE A 161 -12.53 -9.44 -17.19
C ILE A 161 -11.38 -9.04 -16.26
N PHE A 162 -11.44 -9.45 -14.99
CA PHE A 162 -10.44 -9.05 -13.99
C PHE A 162 -9.29 -10.05 -13.90
N THR A 163 -8.49 -10.11 -14.97
CA THR A 163 -7.28 -10.93 -15.04
C THR A 163 -6.09 -10.25 -14.36
N LEU A 164 -4.98 -10.99 -14.17
CA LEU A 164 -3.73 -10.38 -13.70
C LEU A 164 -3.23 -9.29 -14.65
N ASP A 165 -3.35 -9.53 -15.96
CA ASP A 165 -2.97 -8.56 -16.99
C ASP A 165 -3.82 -7.29 -16.86
N TYR A 166 -5.14 -7.43 -16.68
CA TYR A 166 -6.03 -6.29 -16.45
C TYR A 166 -5.59 -5.47 -15.23
N ILE A 167 -5.25 -6.12 -14.11
CA ILE A 167 -4.80 -5.44 -12.89
C ILE A 167 -3.50 -4.67 -13.16
N GLN A 168 -2.52 -5.31 -13.80
CA GLN A 168 -1.23 -4.68 -14.09
C GLN A 168 -1.35 -3.53 -15.08
N GLU A 169 -2.13 -3.70 -16.16
CA GLU A 169 -2.36 -2.65 -17.17
C GLU A 169 -3.11 -1.46 -16.56
N THR A 170 -4.15 -1.72 -15.77
CA THR A 170 -4.92 -0.67 -15.08
C THR A 170 -4.04 0.16 -14.13
N LEU A 171 -3.18 -0.50 -13.35
CA LEU A 171 -2.25 0.19 -12.45
C LEU A 171 -1.20 0.99 -13.23
N LYS A 172 -0.68 0.47 -14.35
CA LYS A 172 0.24 1.21 -15.25
C LYS A 172 -0.39 2.45 -15.86
N GLU A 173 -1.71 2.45 -16.07
CA GLU A 173 -2.47 3.63 -16.48
C GLU A 173 -2.71 4.63 -15.34
N GLY A 174 -2.20 4.35 -14.13
CA GLY A 174 -2.37 5.21 -12.96
C GLY A 174 -3.75 5.12 -12.31
N LYS A 175 -4.51 4.05 -12.58
CA LYS A 175 -5.88 3.87 -12.07
C LYS A 175 -5.85 2.93 -10.85
N PRO A 176 -6.27 3.39 -9.66
CA PRO A 176 -6.39 2.53 -8.49
C PRO A 176 -7.49 1.48 -8.65
N ILE A 177 -7.28 0.32 -8.02
CA ILE A 177 -8.26 -0.77 -7.93
C ILE A 177 -8.55 -1.00 -6.44
N MET A 178 -9.84 -1.01 -6.08
CA MET A 178 -10.28 -1.44 -4.75
C MET A 178 -10.61 -2.93 -4.77
N ILE A 179 -10.07 -3.66 -3.80
CA ILE A 179 -10.28 -5.10 -3.66
C ILE A 179 -11.05 -5.34 -2.37
N GLY A 180 -12.22 -5.96 -2.50
CA GLY A 180 -12.95 -6.52 -1.37
C GLY A 180 -12.61 -8.00 -1.23
N TRP A 181 -12.07 -8.39 -0.07
CA TRP A 181 -11.79 -9.79 0.26
C TRP A 181 -12.62 -10.17 1.48
N ASN A 182 -13.41 -11.24 1.37
CA ASN A 182 -14.31 -11.70 2.44
C ASN A 182 -13.95 -13.11 2.88
N ASP A 183 -12.72 -13.28 3.35
CA ASP A 183 -12.25 -14.53 3.95
C ASP A 183 -12.04 -14.26 5.45
N TRP A 184 -12.61 -15.14 6.28
CA TRP A 184 -12.62 -15.05 7.76
C TRP A 184 -13.53 -13.99 8.41
N GLY A 185 -14.70 -13.72 7.83
CA GLY A 185 -15.79 -13.06 8.58
C GLY A 185 -15.64 -11.55 8.81
N GLY A 186 -14.73 -10.91 8.07
CA GLY A 186 -14.40 -9.48 8.19
C GLY A 186 -12.94 -9.29 8.53
#